data_AF-A0A7K6TKT5-F1
#
_entry.id   AF-A0A7K6TKT5-F1
#
_cell.length_a   1.000
_cell.length_b   1.000
_cell.length_c   1.000
_cell.angle_alpha   90.00
_cell.angle_beta   90.00
_cell.angle_gamma   90.00
#
_symmetry.space_group_name_H-M   'P 1'
#
loop_
_entity.id
_entity.type
_entity.pdbx_description
1 polymer ?
#
loop_
_entity_poly.entity_id
_entity_poly.type
_entity_poly.pdbx_seq_one_letter_code
_entity_poly.pdbx_strand_id
1 'polypeptide(L)'
;SPTDLPVTLKILQNWVPRASHYFDKEHYTYVGHQIVIQESIEHFGAVVWPGALALSQYLETNQEQFNLKDKRVLEIGAGTGLVSIVACLLGAYVTATDLPEVLENLSYNISRNTQNMNMHKPEVRKLVWGEGLNEDFPVSTYHYDFILASDVVYHHTALDSLLTTMVYFCKPGTILLWANKFRFSTDYEFLEKLCNIFNTTILAEFPESNVKLLKATVREN
;
A
#
# COMPACT_ATOMS: atom_id res chain seq x y z
N SER A 1 -26.73 9.98 -34.30
CA SER A 1 -26.44 8.83 -33.44
C SER A 1 -25.03 8.98 -32.92
N PRO A 2 -24.83 9.11 -31.61
CA PRO A 2 -23.52 9.40 -31.05
C PRO A 2 -22.69 8.12 -31.00
N THR A 3 -21.48 8.20 -31.53
CA THR A 3 -20.42 7.23 -31.39
C THR A 3 -19.66 7.51 -30.10
N ASP A 4 -19.65 6.54 -29.19
CA ASP A 4 -18.85 6.52 -27.98
C ASP A 4 -17.36 6.65 -28.31
N LEU A 5 -16.74 7.70 -27.78
CA LEU A 5 -15.28 7.84 -27.68
C LEU A 5 -14.90 7.75 -26.20
N PRO A 6 -13.84 7.02 -25.83
CA PRO A 6 -13.51 6.74 -24.44
C PRO A 6 -13.16 8.01 -23.66
N VAL A 7 -13.62 8.03 -22.41
CA VAL A 7 -13.32 9.05 -21.40
C VAL A 7 -11.80 9.28 -21.35
N THR A 8 -11.42 10.50 -21.73
CA THR A 8 -10.06 10.97 -21.92
C THR A 8 -9.28 10.97 -20.60
N LEU A 9 -8.03 10.51 -20.64
CA LEU A 9 -7.04 10.61 -19.56
C LEU A 9 -7.11 11.98 -18.88
N LYS A 10 -7.48 12.01 -17.59
CA LYS A 10 -7.14 13.14 -16.72
C LYS A 10 -5.67 13.01 -16.35
N ILE A 11 -4.81 13.64 -17.14
CA ILE A 11 -3.46 13.99 -16.72
C ILE A 11 -3.63 14.87 -15.48
N LEU A 12 -3.14 14.42 -14.32
CA LEU A 12 -3.03 15.24 -13.12
C LEU A 12 -1.96 16.32 -13.39
N GLN A 13 -2.36 17.43 -14.01
CA GLN A 13 -1.49 18.58 -14.16
C GLN A 13 -1.50 19.40 -12.86
N ASN A 14 -0.30 19.58 -12.32
CA ASN A 14 0.12 20.51 -11.27
C ASN A 14 0.04 19.99 -9.82
N TRP A 15 1.00 19.15 -9.45
CA TRP A 15 1.45 19.09 -8.06
C TRP A 15 2.96 18.88 -7.96
N VAL A 16 3.62 19.75 -7.19
CA VAL A 16 5.03 19.64 -6.79
C VAL A 16 5.05 19.57 -5.26
N PRO A 17 5.60 18.51 -4.65
CA PRO A 17 5.72 18.44 -3.20
C PRO A 17 6.56 19.60 -2.69
N ARG A 18 6.03 20.40 -1.76
CA ARG A 18 6.84 21.32 -0.96
C ARG A 18 7.35 20.56 0.26
N ALA A 19 8.41 19.79 0.07
CA ALA A 19 9.15 19.21 1.19
C ALA A 19 9.85 20.36 1.94
N SER A 20 9.60 20.51 3.24
CA SER A 20 10.37 21.38 4.12
C SER A 20 11.25 20.51 4.99
N HIS A 21 12.55 20.49 4.68
CA HIS A 21 13.53 19.66 5.37
C HIS A 21 13.84 20.25 6.77
N TYR A 22 13.17 19.74 7.79
CA TYR A 22 13.76 19.69 9.13
C TYR A 22 14.36 18.30 9.24
N PHE A 23 15.69 18.22 9.30
CA PHE A 23 16.43 16.96 9.38
C PHE A 23 15.69 15.99 10.32
N ASP A 24 15.22 14.88 9.74
CA ASP A 24 14.54 13.71 10.33
C ASP A 24 13.00 13.60 10.21
N LYS A 25 12.27 14.63 9.75
CA LYS A 25 10.80 14.54 9.59
C LYS A 25 10.30 15.05 8.24
N GLU A 26 9.57 14.18 7.55
CA GLU A 26 8.90 14.51 6.29
C GLU A 26 7.42 14.83 6.52
N HIS A 27 6.91 15.79 5.75
CA HIS A 27 5.56 16.33 5.91
C HIS A 27 4.73 16.07 4.66
N TYR A 28 3.56 15.45 4.86
CA TYR A 28 2.60 15.13 3.80
C TYR A 28 1.24 15.71 4.15
N THR A 29 0.36 15.82 3.14
CA THR A 29 -1.03 16.21 3.36
C THR A 29 -1.92 15.31 2.53
N TYR A 30 -2.79 14.56 3.21
CA TYR A 30 -3.78 13.68 2.61
C TYR A 30 -5.09 13.80 3.38
N VAL A 31 -6.21 13.75 2.66
CA VAL A 31 -7.58 13.84 3.19
C VAL A 31 -7.80 15.10 4.04
N GLY A 32 -7.08 16.18 3.74
CA GLY A 32 -7.10 17.43 4.52
C GLY A 32 -6.34 17.39 5.84
N HIS A 33 -5.63 16.29 6.16
CA HIS A 33 -4.82 16.15 7.36
C HIS A 33 -3.34 16.27 7.06
N GLN A 34 -2.60 16.99 7.92
CA GLN A 34 -1.14 16.96 7.89
C GLN A 34 -0.64 15.66 8.53
N ILE A 35 0.21 14.94 7.79
CA ILE A 35 0.88 13.73 8.25
C ILE A 35 2.36 14.06 8.42
N VAL A 36 2.92 13.69 9.56
CA VAL A 36 4.35 13.84 9.84
C VAL A 36 4.98 12.46 10.00
N ILE A 37 5.86 12.11 9.08
CA ILE A 37 6.59 10.84 9.08
C ILE A 37 7.97 11.06 9.67
N GLN A 38 8.32 10.23 10.64
CA GLN A 38 9.69 10.05 11.09
C GLN A 38 10.38 9.05 10.17
N GLU A 39 11.39 9.55 9.48
CA GLU A 39 12.29 8.71 8.70
C GLU A 39 13.55 8.39 9.51
N SER A 40 14.20 7.29 9.18
CA SER A 40 15.54 6.93 9.67
C SER A 40 16.39 6.49 8.48
N ILE A 41 17.68 6.80 8.51
CA ILE A 41 18.61 6.47 7.43
C ILE A 41 19.25 5.09 7.68
N GLU A 42 19.06 4.51 8.87
CA GLU A 42 19.85 3.35 9.33
C GLU A 42 19.32 1.99 8.84
N HIS A 43 18.06 1.88 8.37
CA HIS A 43 17.43 0.61 7.99
C HIS A 43 16.57 0.69 6.70
N PHE A 44 16.49 -0.40 5.94
CA PHE A 44 15.49 -0.53 4.86
C PHE A 44 14.08 -0.47 5.47
N GLY A 45 13.16 0.28 4.84
CA GLY A 45 11.82 0.54 5.39
C GLY A 45 11.69 1.84 6.21
N ALA A 46 12.78 2.60 6.33
CA ALA A 46 12.81 3.81 7.16
C ALA A 46 12.61 5.13 6.38
N VAL A 47 12.36 5.08 5.07
CA VAL A 47 12.00 6.25 4.23
C VAL A 47 10.71 5.98 3.45
N VAL A 48 10.01 7.04 3.07
CA VAL A 48 8.83 6.96 2.19
C VAL A 48 9.26 6.75 0.75
N TRP A 49 8.79 5.68 0.13
CA TRP A 49 9.11 5.35 -1.25
C TRP A 49 8.06 5.88 -2.26
N PRO A 50 8.43 6.07 -3.55
CA PRO A 50 7.52 6.62 -4.56
C PRO A 50 6.19 5.87 -4.72
N GLY A 51 6.19 4.55 -4.56
CA GLY A 51 4.99 3.71 -4.59
C GLY A 51 4.02 4.04 -3.45
N ALA A 52 4.52 4.38 -2.26
CA ALA A 52 3.69 4.77 -1.12
C ALA A 52 2.98 6.10 -1.39
N LEU A 53 3.68 7.07 -2.01
CA LEU A 53 3.11 8.35 -2.43
C LEU A 53 2.03 8.15 -3.50
N ALA A 54 2.32 7.33 -4.51
CA ALA A 54 1.41 7.03 -5.61
C ALA A 54 0.13 6.33 -5.12
N LEU A 55 0.27 5.30 -4.26
CA LEU A 55 -0.86 4.58 -3.70
C LEU A 55 -1.69 5.46 -2.77
N SER A 56 -1.05 6.24 -1.89
CA SER A 56 -1.74 7.19 -1.00
C SER A 56 -2.57 8.21 -1.78
N GLN A 57 -1.98 8.82 -2.80
CA GLN A 57 -2.68 9.76 -3.68
C GLN A 57 -3.85 9.11 -4.41
N TYR A 58 -3.67 7.87 -4.86
CA TYR A 58 -4.71 7.15 -5.57
C TYR A 58 -5.90 6.79 -4.67
N LEU A 59 -5.63 6.32 -3.45
CA LEU A 59 -6.67 6.04 -2.45
C LEU A 59 -7.49 7.28 -2.10
N GLU A 60 -6.84 8.43 -1.90
CA GLU A 60 -7.51 9.71 -1.62
C GLU A 60 -8.43 10.14 -2.77
N THR A 61 -7.98 10.00 -4.01
CA THR A 61 -8.66 10.55 -5.20
C THR A 61 -9.73 9.63 -5.78
N ASN A 62 -9.70 8.33 -5.48
CA ASN A 62 -10.58 7.32 -6.09
C ASN A 62 -11.52 6.65 -5.06
N GLN A 63 -11.95 7.37 -4.03
CA GLN A 63 -12.81 6.84 -2.96
C GLN A 63 -14.15 6.29 -3.45
N GLU A 64 -14.69 6.80 -4.57
CA GLU A 64 -15.92 6.25 -5.17
C GLU A 64 -15.74 4.82 -5.67
N GLN A 65 -14.56 4.50 -6.20
CA GLN A 65 -14.22 3.18 -6.73
C GLN A 65 -13.65 2.26 -5.65
N PHE A 66 -12.84 2.82 -4.74
CA PHE A 66 -12.12 2.09 -3.70
C PHE A 66 -12.44 2.69 -2.32
N ASN A 67 -13.69 2.53 -1.89
CA ASN A 67 -14.13 3.01 -0.59
C ASN A 67 -13.56 2.15 0.55
N LEU A 68 -12.67 2.74 1.35
CA LEU A 68 -12.05 2.07 2.49
C LEU A 68 -12.84 2.24 3.81
N LYS A 69 -13.89 3.04 3.82
CA LYS A 69 -14.66 3.31 5.03
C LYS A 69 -15.26 2.03 5.61
N ASP A 70 -14.96 1.76 6.87
CA ASP A 70 -15.38 0.59 7.64
C ASP A 70 -14.92 -0.75 7.02
N LYS A 71 -13.89 -0.72 6.17
CA LYS A 71 -13.29 -1.91 5.52
C LYS A 71 -12.07 -2.41 6.28
N ARG A 72 -11.85 -3.73 6.27
CA ARG A 72 -10.66 -4.35 6.84
C ARG A 72 -9.53 -4.29 5.82
N VAL A 73 -8.43 -3.66 6.19
CA VAL A 73 -7.29 -3.38 5.32
C VAL A 73 -6.04 -3.95 5.94
N LEU A 74 -5.32 -4.79 5.20
CA LEU A 74 -3.97 -5.22 5.54
C LEU A 74 -2.97 -4.45 4.68
N GLU A 75 -1.95 -3.85 5.28
CA GLU A 75 -0.77 -3.41 4.53
C GLU A 75 0.39 -4.38 4.76
N ILE A 76 0.97 -4.87 3.65
CA ILE A 76 2.14 -5.75 3.63
C ILE A 76 3.38 -4.89 3.33
N GLY A 77 4.39 -4.93 4.20
CA GLY A 77 5.62 -4.16 4.02
C GLY A 77 5.36 -2.66 4.13
N ALA A 78 4.75 -2.24 5.24
CA ALA A 78 4.28 -0.88 5.44
C ALA A 78 5.40 0.18 5.58
N GLY A 79 6.62 -0.23 5.90
CA GLY A 79 7.77 0.65 6.11
C GLY A 79 7.47 1.73 7.14
N THR A 80 7.47 2.99 6.70
CA THR A 80 7.15 4.14 7.55
C THR A 80 5.68 4.25 7.94
N GLY A 81 4.78 3.53 7.24
CA GLY A 81 3.34 3.48 7.52
C GLY A 81 2.51 4.56 6.84
N LEU A 82 3.04 5.31 5.87
CA LEU A 82 2.31 6.40 5.21
C LEU A 82 0.97 5.92 4.61
N VAL A 83 0.98 4.81 3.87
CA VAL A 83 -0.23 4.28 3.24
C VAL A 83 -1.22 3.80 4.30
N SER A 84 -0.76 3.10 5.34
CA SER A 84 -1.58 2.73 6.51
C SER A 84 -2.24 3.93 7.18
N ILE A 85 -1.50 5.03 7.38
CA ILE A 85 -2.04 6.26 7.96
C ILE A 85 -3.14 6.83 7.05
N VAL A 86 -2.90 6.91 5.74
CA VAL A 86 -3.90 7.40 4.78
C VAL A 86 -5.14 6.50 4.77
N ALA A 87 -4.97 5.18 4.81
CA ALA A 87 -6.09 4.24 4.92
C ALA A 87 -6.89 4.44 6.23
N CYS A 88 -6.22 4.71 7.36
CA CYS A 88 -6.89 5.05 8.61
C CYS A 88 -7.73 6.33 8.48
N LEU A 89 -7.17 7.39 7.87
CA LEU A 89 -7.86 8.66 7.63
C LEU A 89 -9.07 8.51 6.71
N LEU A 90 -9.02 7.53 5.79
CA LEU A 90 -10.14 7.15 4.93
C LEU A 90 -11.18 6.24 5.65
N GLY A 91 -10.99 5.96 6.93
CA GLY A 91 -11.95 5.27 7.78
C GLY A 91 -11.82 3.74 7.80
N ALA A 92 -10.67 3.18 7.41
CA ALA A 92 -10.44 1.74 7.43
C ALA A 92 -10.11 1.18 8.83
N TYR A 93 -10.41 -0.11 9.03
CA TYR A 93 -9.80 -0.94 10.07
C TYR A 93 -8.46 -1.47 9.54
N VAL A 94 -7.37 -0.78 9.89
CA VAL A 94 -6.04 -1.08 9.34
C VAL A 94 -5.25 -2.03 10.25
N THR A 95 -4.68 -3.07 9.63
CA THR A 95 -3.57 -3.86 10.17
C THR A 95 -2.33 -3.55 9.33
N ALA A 96 -1.38 -2.78 9.89
CA ALA A 96 -0.11 -2.46 9.24
C ALA A 96 0.94 -3.50 9.62
N THR A 97 1.67 -4.04 8.64
CA THR A 97 2.63 -5.11 8.90
C THR A 97 3.98 -4.92 8.24
N ASP A 98 5.02 -5.34 8.95
CA ASP A 98 6.40 -5.33 8.48
C ASP A 98 7.28 -6.28 9.32
N LEU A 99 8.59 -6.30 9.04
CA LEU A 99 9.60 -7.01 9.79
C LEU A 99 9.76 -6.45 11.23
N PRO A 100 10.16 -7.27 12.22
CA PRO A 100 10.29 -6.87 13.62
C PRO A 100 11.04 -5.55 13.84
N GLU A 101 12.14 -5.35 13.13
CA GLU A 101 13.01 -4.18 13.22
C GLU A 101 12.36 -2.87 12.73
N VAL A 102 11.28 -2.94 11.94
CA VAL A 102 10.55 -1.77 11.42
C VAL A 102 9.39 -1.38 12.35
N LEU A 103 8.87 -2.33 13.15
CA LEU A 103 7.62 -2.17 13.89
C LEU A 103 7.61 -1.01 14.88
N GLU A 104 8.76 -0.69 15.50
CA GLU A 104 8.85 0.42 16.45
C GLU A 104 8.57 1.76 15.75
N ASN A 105 9.27 2.04 14.64
CA ASN A 105 9.07 3.27 13.88
C ASN A 105 7.70 3.32 13.22
N LEU A 106 7.23 2.19 12.67
CA LEU A 106 5.89 2.07 12.09
C LEU A 106 4.80 2.40 13.12
N SER A 107 4.89 1.83 14.33
CA SER A 107 3.96 2.10 15.43
C SER A 107 4.01 3.55 15.88
N TYR A 108 5.21 4.14 15.97
CA TYR A 108 5.38 5.55 16.30
C TYR A 108 4.71 6.46 15.27
N ASN A 109 4.95 6.25 13.98
CA ASN A 109 4.37 7.05 12.90
C ASN A 109 2.85 6.91 12.85
N ILE A 110 2.31 5.70 12.92
CA ILE A 110 0.87 5.48 12.92
C ILE A 110 0.23 6.14 14.14
N SER A 111 0.75 5.90 15.34
CA SER A 111 0.20 6.46 16.57
C SER A 111 0.21 7.98 16.53
N ARG A 112 1.33 8.60 16.15
CA ARG A 112 1.45 10.05 16.09
C ARG A 112 0.43 10.73 15.15
N ASN A 113 0.06 10.05 14.08
CA ASN A 113 -0.84 10.60 13.06
C ASN A 113 -2.31 10.16 13.21
N THR A 114 -2.63 9.28 14.17
CA THR A 114 -3.99 8.73 14.34
C THR A 114 -4.51 8.79 15.79
N GLN A 115 -3.61 8.87 16.77
CA GLN A 115 -3.94 9.00 18.20
C GLN A 115 -4.67 10.33 18.41
N ASN A 116 -5.91 10.27 18.89
CA ASN A 116 -6.87 11.38 19.06
C ASN A 116 -7.79 11.70 17.88
N MET A 117 -7.80 10.87 16.84
CA MET A 117 -8.84 10.95 15.81
C MET A 117 -9.99 10.01 16.16
N ASN A 118 -11.23 10.39 15.82
CA ASN A 118 -12.41 9.54 16.00
C ASN A 118 -12.49 8.50 14.88
N MET A 119 -11.53 7.57 14.87
CA MET A 119 -11.32 6.56 13.83
C MET A 119 -11.13 5.18 14.46
N HIS A 120 -11.17 4.14 13.62
CA HIS A 120 -10.82 2.79 14.05
C HIS A 120 -9.38 2.73 14.51
N LYS A 121 -9.12 2.05 15.63
CA LYS A 121 -7.76 1.91 16.16
C LYS A 121 -6.94 1.02 15.23
N PRO A 122 -5.84 1.51 14.64
CA PRO A 122 -4.98 0.69 13.81
C PRO A 122 -4.21 -0.34 14.65
N GLU A 123 -3.95 -1.49 14.05
CA GLU A 123 -3.07 -2.52 14.59
C GLU A 123 -1.73 -2.51 13.85
N VAL A 124 -0.64 -2.66 14.60
CA VAL A 124 0.71 -2.87 14.05
C VAL A 124 1.17 -4.26 14.45
N ARG A 125 1.52 -5.10 13.47
CA ARG A 125 1.89 -6.51 13.70
C ARG A 125 3.10 -6.92 12.87
N LYS A 126 3.89 -7.83 13.44
CA LYS A 126 4.95 -8.53 12.70
C LYS A 126 4.33 -9.35 11.57
N LEU A 127 4.90 -9.26 10.37
CA LEU A 127 4.64 -10.20 9.29
C LEU A 127 5.92 -10.39 8.47
N VAL A 128 6.56 -11.54 8.64
CA VAL A 128 7.65 -11.98 7.77
C VAL A 128 7.03 -12.75 6.60
N TRP A 129 7.33 -12.36 5.37
CA TRP A 129 6.67 -12.93 4.20
C TRP A 129 6.88 -14.44 4.11
N GLY A 130 5.80 -15.18 3.88
CA GLY A 130 5.82 -16.64 3.75
C GLY A 130 5.96 -17.42 5.06
N GLU A 131 6.14 -16.75 6.21
CA GLU A 131 6.38 -17.39 7.50
C GLU A 131 5.19 -17.22 8.46
N GLY A 132 4.77 -18.31 9.10
CA GLY A 132 3.78 -18.26 10.20
C GLY A 132 2.39 -17.75 9.81
N LEU A 133 2.05 -17.72 8.50
CA LEU A 133 0.85 -17.03 8.03
C LEU A 133 -0.44 -17.60 8.65
N ASN A 134 -0.54 -18.92 8.79
CA ASN A 134 -1.73 -19.57 9.33
C ASN A 134 -1.80 -19.55 10.86
N GLU A 135 -0.64 -19.49 11.51
CA GLU A 135 -0.50 -19.41 12.95
C GLU A 135 -0.79 -17.99 13.46
N ASP A 136 -0.18 -16.98 12.81
CA ASP A 136 -0.25 -15.58 13.23
C ASP A 136 -1.48 -14.85 12.66
N PHE A 137 -1.98 -15.29 11.49
CA PHE A 137 -3.12 -14.70 10.79
C PHE A 137 -4.11 -15.75 10.23
N PRO A 138 -4.66 -16.65 11.07
CA PRO A 138 -5.56 -17.69 10.61
C PRO A 138 -6.76 -17.13 9.83
N VAL A 139 -6.99 -17.66 8.62
CA VAL A 139 -8.08 -17.23 7.72
C VAL A 139 -9.49 -17.32 8.33
N SER A 140 -9.67 -18.09 9.40
CA SER A 140 -10.93 -18.17 10.15
C SER A 140 -11.26 -16.89 10.91
N THR A 141 -10.24 -16.07 11.20
CA THR A 141 -10.34 -14.84 12.01
C THR A 141 -9.96 -13.62 11.18
N TYR A 142 -8.90 -13.72 10.38
CA TYR A 142 -8.37 -12.63 9.59
C TYR A 142 -8.86 -12.74 8.15
N HIS A 143 -9.79 -11.85 7.80
CA HIS A 143 -10.27 -11.62 6.45
C HIS A 143 -10.22 -10.12 6.17
N TYR A 144 -9.68 -9.77 5.01
CA TYR A 144 -9.45 -8.39 4.60
C TYR A 144 -10.19 -8.11 3.29
N ASP A 145 -10.88 -6.97 3.24
CA ASP A 145 -11.48 -6.45 2.01
C ASP A 145 -10.40 -5.95 1.05
N PHE A 146 -9.34 -5.33 1.60
CA PHE A 146 -8.21 -4.81 0.84
C PHE A 146 -6.87 -5.28 1.38
N ILE A 147 -5.97 -5.60 0.46
CA ILE A 147 -4.54 -5.74 0.72
C ILE A 147 -3.84 -4.59 0.01
N LEU A 148 -2.99 -3.86 0.74
CA LEU A 148 -2.18 -2.77 0.22
C LEU A 148 -0.71 -3.18 0.24
N ALA A 149 0.03 -2.84 -0.80
CA ALA A 149 1.46 -3.05 -0.87
C ALA A 149 2.13 -1.95 -1.70
N SER A 150 3.18 -1.33 -1.18
CA SER A 150 3.92 -0.28 -1.89
C SER A 150 5.43 -0.49 -1.87
N ASP A 151 6.05 -0.56 -3.05
CA ASP A 151 7.51 -0.78 -3.23
C ASP A 151 8.07 -2.03 -2.52
N VAL A 152 7.23 -3.05 -2.35
CA VAL A 152 7.61 -4.34 -1.72
C VAL A 152 8.43 -5.25 -2.65
N VAL A 153 8.43 -4.99 -3.96
CA VAL A 153 9.19 -5.76 -4.95
C VAL A 153 10.49 -5.03 -5.25
N TYR A 154 11.61 -5.62 -4.85
CA TYR A 154 12.96 -5.17 -5.17
C TYR A 154 13.93 -6.37 -5.26
N HIS A 155 15.10 -6.17 -5.89
CA HIS A 155 15.99 -7.27 -6.31
C HIS A 155 16.58 -8.14 -5.16
N HIS A 156 16.64 -7.62 -3.94
CA HIS A 156 17.11 -8.37 -2.76
C HIS A 156 15.97 -8.94 -1.90
N THR A 157 14.72 -8.87 -2.38
CA THR A 157 13.55 -9.43 -1.71
C THR A 157 13.44 -10.94 -1.90
N ALA A 158 12.94 -11.65 -0.88
CA ALA A 158 12.37 -12.98 -1.03
C ALA A 158 11.03 -12.94 -1.81
N LEU A 159 11.11 -12.75 -3.13
CA LEU A 159 9.94 -12.50 -3.99
C LEU A 159 8.93 -13.65 -4.02
N ASP A 160 9.39 -14.89 -3.96
CA ASP A 160 8.47 -16.04 -3.91
C ASP A 160 7.69 -16.07 -2.58
N SER A 161 8.34 -15.74 -1.45
CA SER A 161 7.68 -15.61 -0.14
C SER A 161 6.68 -14.46 -0.10
N LEU A 162 6.99 -13.33 -0.74
CA LEU A 162 6.05 -12.22 -0.92
C LEU A 162 4.82 -12.66 -1.71
N LEU A 163 5.01 -13.39 -2.81
CA LEU A 163 3.91 -13.90 -3.63
C LEU A 163 3.05 -14.89 -2.85
N THR A 164 3.66 -15.81 -2.10
CA THR A 164 2.95 -16.72 -1.17
C THR A 164 2.09 -15.94 -0.17
N THR A 165 2.62 -14.84 0.37
CA THR A 165 1.90 -13.97 1.31
C THR A 165 0.70 -13.30 0.63
N MET A 166 0.88 -12.73 -0.56
CA MET A 166 -0.22 -12.12 -1.33
C MET A 166 -1.33 -13.15 -1.65
N VAL A 167 -0.97 -14.38 -2.04
CA VAL A 167 -1.92 -15.48 -2.29
C VAL A 167 -2.63 -15.94 -1.02
N TYR A 168 -1.94 -15.93 0.12
CA TYR A 168 -2.53 -16.28 1.39
C TYR A 168 -3.66 -15.32 1.76
N PHE A 169 -3.45 -14.01 1.65
CA PHE A 169 -4.44 -13.01 2.07
C PHE A 169 -5.46 -12.63 1.01
N CYS A 170 -5.11 -12.69 -0.28
CA CYS A 170 -6.03 -12.37 -1.37
C CYS A 170 -7.01 -13.54 -1.58
N LYS A 171 -8.15 -13.49 -0.87
CA LYS A 171 -9.24 -14.48 -0.96
C LYS A 171 -10.36 -13.96 -1.88
N PRO A 172 -11.35 -14.81 -2.25
CA PRO A 172 -12.53 -14.32 -2.95
C PRO A 172 -13.16 -13.13 -2.21
N GLY A 173 -13.42 -12.04 -2.93
CA GLY A 173 -13.90 -10.77 -2.38
C GLY A 173 -12.81 -9.77 -1.97
N THR A 174 -11.55 -10.20 -1.83
CA THR A 174 -10.42 -9.33 -1.49
C THR A 174 -9.87 -8.63 -2.74
N ILE A 175 -9.52 -7.35 -2.60
CA ILE A 175 -8.82 -6.56 -3.63
C ILE A 175 -7.39 -6.27 -3.17
N LEU A 176 -6.40 -6.72 -3.95
CA LEU A 176 -5.01 -6.30 -3.78
C LEU A 176 -4.76 -5.03 -4.60
N LEU A 177 -4.27 -3.98 -3.96
CA LEU A 177 -3.72 -2.78 -4.60
C LEU A 177 -2.22 -2.75 -4.37
N TRP A 178 -1.46 -2.86 -5.46
CA TRP A 178 0.00 -2.91 -5.42
C TRP A 178 0.59 -1.78 -6.26
N ALA A 179 1.34 -0.88 -5.62
CA ALA A 179 2.11 0.16 -6.29
C ALA A 179 3.61 -0.18 -6.22
N ASN A 180 4.32 -0.16 -7.34
CA ASN A 180 5.76 -0.39 -7.33
C ASN A 180 6.44 0.50 -8.35
N LYS A 181 7.63 0.98 -8.02
CA LYS A 181 8.53 1.52 -9.03
C LYS A 181 9.23 0.37 -9.76
N PHE A 182 9.07 0.31 -11.08
CA PHE A 182 9.66 -0.72 -11.94
C PHE A 182 11.04 -0.26 -12.40
N ARG A 183 12.08 -0.93 -11.91
CA ARG A 183 13.50 -0.59 -12.10
C ARG A 183 14.26 -1.68 -12.83
N PHE A 184 13.96 -2.95 -12.55
CA PHE A 184 14.72 -4.11 -13.01
C PHE A 184 13.82 -5.16 -13.68
N SER A 185 14.42 -6.09 -14.42
CA SER A 185 13.67 -7.20 -15.05
C SER A 185 12.92 -8.05 -14.02
N THR A 186 13.50 -8.24 -12.84
CA THR A 186 12.88 -8.96 -11.72
C THR A 186 11.51 -8.41 -11.32
N ASP A 187 11.29 -7.10 -11.49
CA ASP A 187 10.02 -6.46 -11.15
C ASP A 187 8.93 -6.87 -12.16
N TYR A 188 9.30 -6.99 -13.43
CA TYR A 188 8.41 -7.46 -14.50
C TYR A 188 8.17 -8.96 -14.44
N GLU A 189 9.19 -9.74 -14.06
CA GLU A 189 9.04 -11.19 -13.80
C GLU A 189 8.08 -11.45 -12.63
N PHE A 190 8.16 -10.65 -11.56
CA PHE A 190 7.20 -10.73 -10.47
C PHE A 190 5.78 -10.37 -10.92
N LEU A 191 5.63 -9.30 -11.72
CA LEU A 191 4.35 -8.92 -12.30
C LEU A 191 3.77 -10.05 -13.16
N GLU A 192 4.58 -10.73 -13.98
CA GLU A 192 4.13 -11.87 -14.78
C GLU A 192 3.64 -13.02 -13.89
N LYS A 193 4.39 -13.37 -12.83
CA LYS A 193 3.96 -14.37 -11.84
C LYS A 193 2.63 -13.98 -11.17
N LEU A 194 2.47 -12.72 -10.79
CA LEU A 194 1.23 -12.19 -10.21
C LEU A 194 0.06 -12.34 -11.21
N CYS A 195 0.27 -11.92 -12.46
CA CYS A 195 -0.72 -12.01 -13.54
C CYS A 195 -1.14 -13.45 -13.84
N ASN A 196 -0.26 -14.43 -13.66
CA ASN A 196 -0.58 -15.85 -13.86
C ASN A 196 -1.53 -16.41 -12.78
N ILE A 197 -1.55 -15.81 -11.59
CA ILE A 197 -2.35 -16.27 -10.45
C ILE A 197 -3.65 -15.48 -10.31
N PHE A 198 -3.59 -14.16 -10.51
CA PHE A 198 -4.70 -13.24 -10.27
C PHE A 198 -5.29 -12.67 -11.57
N ASN A 199 -6.53 -12.20 -11.52
CA ASN A 199 -7.01 -11.24 -12.50
C ASN A 199 -6.39 -9.87 -12.18
N THR A 200 -5.50 -9.39 -13.04
CA THR A 200 -4.70 -8.19 -12.78
C THR A 200 -5.04 -7.08 -13.76
N THR A 201 -5.10 -5.84 -13.30
CA THR A 201 -5.37 -4.65 -14.12
C THR A 201 -4.47 -3.50 -13.67
N ILE A 202 -3.83 -2.83 -14.62
CA ILE A 202 -3.10 -1.59 -14.32
C ILE A 202 -4.14 -0.48 -14.12
N LEU A 203 -4.14 0.13 -12.94
CA LEU A 203 -5.06 1.21 -12.58
C LEU A 203 -4.50 2.58 -12.94
N ALA A 204 -3.19 2.78 -12.74
CA ALA A 204 -2.51 4.03 -13.02
C ALA A 204 -1.02 3.78 -13.30
N GLU A 205 -0.43 4.66 -14.11
CA GLU A 205 1.01 4.75 -14.33
C GLU A 205 1.47 6.17 -14.00
N PHE A 206 2.61 6.28 -13.35
CA PHE A 206 3.24 7.54 -12.95
C PHE A 206 4.60 7.63 -13.65
N PRO A 207 4.66 8.12 -14.90
CA PRO A 207 5.86 8.04 -15.73
C PRO A 207 7.06 8.77 -15.13
N GLU A 208 6.84 9.88 -14.44
CA GLU A 208 7.92 10.68 -13.83
C GLU A 208 8.67 9.92 -12.72
N SER A 209 8.00 8.98 -12.05
CA SER A 209 8.58 8.18 -10.98
C SER A 209 8.80 6.72 -11.37
N ASN A 210 8.44 6.31 -12.59
CA ASN A 210 8.39 4.92 -13.07
C ASN A 210 7.56 4.00 -12.15
N VAL A 211 6.52 4.53 -11.52
CA VAL A 211 5.61 3.74 -10.67
C VAL A 211 4.43 3.26 -11.48
N LYS A 212 4.03 2.00 -11.27
CA LYS A 212 2.73 1.48 -11.72
C LYS A 212 1.91 1.07 -10.51
N LEU A 213 0.62 1.38 -10.55
CA LEU A 213 -0.36 0.92 -9.58
C LEU A 213 -1.26 -0.11 -10.25
N LEU A 214 -1.39 -1.27 -9.62
CA LEU A 214 -2.13 -2.40 -10.12
C LEU A 214 -3.21 -2.83 -9.13
N LYS A 215 -4.32 -3.30 -9.66
CA LYS A 215 -5.35 -4.06 -8.97
C LYS A 215 -5.16 -5.53 -9.29
N ALA A 216 -5.26 -6.39 -8.28
CA ALA A 216 -5.38 -7.83 -8.48
C ALA A 216 -6.52 -8.42 -7.65
N THR A 217 -7.24 -9.38 -8.20
CA THR A 217 -8.29 -10.17 -7.52
C THR A 217 -8.13 -11.65 -7.84
N VAL A 218 -8.63 -12.53 -6.97
CA VAL A 218 -8.71 -13.97 -7.27
C VAL A 218 -9.50 -14.18 -8.57
N ARG A 219 -9.06 -15.13 -9.40
CA ARG A 219 -9.78 -15.54 -10.61
C ARG A 219 -11.04 -16.31 -10.19
N GLU A 220 -12.20 -15.92 -10.68
CA GLU A 220 -13.40 -16.73 -10.53
C GLU A 220 -13.26 -17.98 -11.39
N ASN A 221 -13.49 -19.16 -10.78
CA ASN A 221 -13.47 -20.45 -11.47
C ASN A 221 -14.74 -20.65 -12.31
#